data_AF-A0A536RX73-F1
#
_entry.id   AF-A0A536RX73-F1
#
_cell.length_a   1.000
_cell.length_b   1.000
_cell.length_c   1.000
_cell.angle_alpha   90.00
_cell.angle_beta   90.00
_cell.angle_gamma   90.00
#
_symmetry.space_group_name_H-M   'P 1'
#
loop_
_entity.id
_entity.type
_entity.pdbx_description
1 polymer ?
#
loop_
_entity_poly.entity_id
_entity_poly.type
_entity_poly.pdbx_seq_one_letter_code
_entity_poly.pdbx_strand_id
1 'polypeptide(L)'
;MLDGVVAAIVVLLLATGVLVMLGPRNVARRIRSLRRPSKVAALFEARRPREVMPTALNPKTQRVLLAAARLATWMRAHGHEDVSREIRNAAARMAGNEPAGLYALQTTLRRIRIVNISDSAAQERLQALVGELRTAVQDRFEQLELLPFRRS
;
A
#
# COMPACT_ATOMS: atom_id res chain seq x y z
N MET A 1 43.96 -24.87 7.57
CA MET A 1 43.36 -24.05 8.66
C MET A 1 42.99 -22.64 8.22
N LEU A 2 43.72 -22.03 7.27
CA LEU A 2 43.41 -20.68 6.75
C LEU A 2 42.06 -20.61 6.00
N ASP A 3 41.73 -21.64 5.22
CA ASP A 3 40.51 -21.67 4.40
C ASP A 3 39.21 -21.49 5.20
N GLY A 4 39.12 -22.13 6.37
CA GLY A 4 37.96 -21.98 7.26
C GLY A 4 37.82 -20.57 7.81
N VAL A 5 38.93 -19.88 8.06
CA VAL A 5 38.94 -18.49 8.56
C VAL A 5 38.51 -17.54 7.45
N VAL A 6 38.99 -17.76 6.22
CA VAL A 6 38.60 -16.95 5.05
C VAL A 6 37.11 -17.12 4.76
N ALA A 7 36.60 -18.35 4.77
CA ALA A 7 35.17 -18.61 4.57
C ALA A 7 34.29 -17.91 5.62
N ALA A 8 34.71 -17.93 6.89
CA ALA A 8 33.98 -17.24 7.97
C ALA A 8 33.96 -15.71 7.78
N ILE A 9 35.08 -15.11 7.37
CA ILE A 9 35.19 -13.67 7.12
C ILE A 9 34.29 -13.25 5.95
N VAL A 10 34.26 -14.02 4.86
CA VAL A 10 33.41 -13.76 3.70
C VAL A 10 31.93 -13.78 4.07
N VAL A 11 31.51 -14.78 4.85
CA VAL A 11 30.11 -14.87 5.33
C VAL A 11 29.76 -13.69 6.24
N LEU A 12 30.67 -13.28 7.13
CA LEU A 12 30.44 -12.15 8.03
C LEU A 12 30.30 -10.82 7.28
N LEU A 13 31.13 -10.59 6.27
CA LEU A 13 31.07 -9.41 5.40
C LEU A 13 29.75 -9.36 4.63
N LEU A 14 29.34 -10.48 4.03
CA LEU A 14 28.05 -10.60 3.34
C LEU A 14 26.87 -10.32 4.29
N ALA A 15 26.88 -10.93 5.48
CA ALA A 15 25.82 -10.74 6.46
C ALA A 15 25.73 -9.28 6.94
N THR A 16 26.88 -8.62 7.11
CA THR A 16 26.97 -7.22 7.51
C THR A 16 26.47 -6.29 6.40
N GLY A 17 26.85 -6.54 5.14
CA GLY A 17 26.35 -5.79 3.99
C GLY A 17 24.83 -5.87 3.85
N VAL A 18 24.25 -7.07 4.02
CA VAL A 18 22.81 -7.28 4.04
C VAL A 18 22.15 -6.53 5.20
N LEU A 19 22.76 -6.51 6.38
CA LEU A 19 22.25 -5.81 7.56
C LEU A 19 22.22 -4.29 7.36
N VAL A 20 23.25 -3.72 6.74
CA VAL A 20 23.32 -2.28 6.40
C VAL A 20 22.29 -1.93 5.33
N MET A 21 22.15 -2.75 4.28
CA MET A 21 21.26 -2.46 3.16
C MET A 21 19.77 -2.59 3.50
N LEU A 22 19.38 -3.57 4.33
CA LEU A 22 17.98 -3.76 4.74
C LEU A 22 17.59 -2.99 6.01
N GLY A 23 18.55 -2.54 6.80
CA GLY A 23 18.33 -1.91 8.10
C GLY A 23 17.99 -2.93 9.21
N PRO A 24 18.47 -2.71 10.45
CA PRO A 24 18.40 -3.70 11.53
C PRO A 24 16.97 -4.06 11.94
N ARG A 25 16.02 -3.12 11.76
CA ARG A 25 14.61 -3.31 12.13
C ARG A 25 13.85 -4.28 11.21
N ASN A 26 14.28 -4.40 9.95
CA ASN A 26 13.67 -5.32 8.97
C ASN A 26 14.22 -6.73 9.12
N VAL A 27 15.52 -6.87 9.40
CA VAL A 27 16.16 -8.17 9.65
C VAL A 27 15.63 -8.79 10.94
N ALA A 28 15.54 -8.03 12.03
CA ALA A 28 14.97 -8.51 13.30
C ALA A 28 13.50 -8.97 13.14
N ARG A 29 12.70 -8.27 12.32
CA ARG A 29 11.31 -8.64 12.04
C ARG A 29 11.21 -9.93 11.22
N ARG A 30 12.13 -10.15 10.27
CA ARG A 30 12.16 -11.34 9.40
C ARG A 30 12.69 -12.59 10.13
N ILE A 31 13.67 -12.43 11.00
CA ILE A 31 14.13 -13.50 11.89
C ILE A 31 13.03 -13.85 12.90
N ARG A 32 12.31 -12.85 13.43
CA ARG A 32 11.17 -13.09 14.34
C ARG A 32 9.98 -13.78 13.66
N SER A 33 9.78 -13.58 12.35
CA SER A 33 8.74 -14.32 11.61
C SER A 33 9.10 -15.78 11.31
N LEU A 34 10.39 -16.10 11.18
CA LEU A 34 10.86 -17.48 10.99
C LEU A 34 10.90 -18.29 12.30
N ARG A 35 10.99 -17.62 13.45
CA ARG A 35 11.09 -18.25 14.78
C ARG A 35 9.76 -18.57 15.45
N ARG A 36 8.61 -18.43 14.77
CA ARG A 36 7.33 -18.92 15.29
C ARG A 36 7.07 -20.32 14.76
N PRO A 37 7.34 -21.38 15.53
CA PRO A 37 6.86 -22.71 15.18
C PRO A 37 5.33 -22.70 15.25
N SER A 38 4.74 -23.01 14.10
CA SER A 38 3.31 -23.32 13.92
C SER A 38 2.96 -24.50 14.82
N LYS A 39 2.29 -24.23 15.95
CA LYS A 39 1.53 -25.26 16.67
C LYS A 39 0.20 -25.41 15.97
N VAL A 40 0.07 -26.57 15.34
CA VAL A 40 -1.14 -27.17 14.77
C VAL A 40 -2.20 -27.29 15.87
N ALA A 41 -3.17 -26.37 15.90
CA ALA A 41 -4.39 -26.48 16.72
C ALA A 41 -5.44 -25.44 16.27
N ALA A 42 -5.93 -25.54 15.04
CA ALA A 42 -7.15 -24.81 14.63
C ALA A 42 -7.74 -25.43 13.34
N LEU A 43 -8.04 -26.73 13.36
CA LEU A 43 -8.93 -27.36 12.36
C LEU A 43 -10.42 -27.12 12.68
N PHE A 44 -10.73 -26.39 13.75
CA PHE A 44 -12.10 -26.12 14.22
C PHE A 44 -12.26 -24.70 14.76
N GLU A 45 -11.93 -23.68 13.97
CA GLU A 45 -12.51 -22.36 14.20
C GLU A 45 -13.16 -21.90 12.91
N ALA A 46 -14.48 -22.11 12.86
CA ALA A 46 -15.34 -21.50 11.85
C ALA A 46 -14.99 -20.01 11.79
N ARG A 47 -14.56 -19.60 10.60
CA ARG A 47 -14.21 -18.25 10.15
C ARG A 47 -15.06 -17.17 10.81
N ARG A 48 -14.71 -16.75 12.03
CA ARG A 48 -15.23 -15.53 12.62
C ARG A 48 -14.61 -14.39 11.83
N PRO A 49 -15.41 -13.54 11.16
CA PRO A 49 -14.89 -12.38 10.49
C PRO A 49 -14.16 -11.57 11.56
N ARG A 50 -12.89 -11.29 11.29
CA ARG A 50 -12.05 -10.46 12.12
C ARG A 50 -12.73 -9.10 12.18
N GLU A 51 -13.46 -8.83 13.26
CA GLU A 51 -13.78 -7.47 13.69
C GLU A 51 -12.46 -6.82 14.07
N VAL A 52 -11.72 -6.41 13.04
CA VAL A 52 -10.74 -5.35 13.15
C VAL A 52 -11.58 -4.15 13.53
N MET A 53 -11.63 -3.85 14.83
CA MET A 53 -12.12 -2.58 15.37
C MET A 53 -11.61 -1.49 14.42
N PRO A 54 -12.48 -0.89 13.58
CA PRO A 54 -12.03 0.20 12.76
C PRO A 54 -11.77 1.31 13.77
N THR A 55 -10.57 1.92 13.72
CA THR A 55 -10.46 3.36 13.99
C THR A 55 -11.74 4.00 13.46
N ALA A 56 -12.47 4.78 14.26
CA ALA A 56 -13.77 5.36 13.91
C ALA A 56 -13.66 6.36 12.73
N LEU A 57 -13.18 5.85 11.61
CA LEU A 57 -12.97 6.49 10.32
C LEU A 57 -14.34 6.54 9.67
N ASN A 58 -14.69 7.72 9.20
CA ASN A 58 -15.93 7.95 8.48
C ASN A 58 -16.07 6.91 7.34
N PRO A 59 -17.27 6.34 7.12
CA PRO A 59 -17.49 5.32 6.09
C PRO A 59 -17.07 5.78 4.68
N LYS A 60 -17.16 7.08 4.36
CA LYS A 60 -16.66 7.60 3.08
C LYS A 60 -15.14 7.62 3.01
N THR A 61 -14.45 7.94 4.10
CA THR A 61 -12.99 7.84 4.21
C THR A 61 -12.54 6.39 3.99
N GLN A 62 -13.24 5.42 4.60
CA GLN A 62 -12.95 4.01 4.40
C GLN A 62 -13.11 3.58 2.93
N ARG A 63 -14.15 4.07 2.24
CA ARG A 63 -14.34 3.82 0.80
C ARG A 63 -13.18 4.36 -0.03
N VAL A 64 -12.71 5.57 0.25
CA VAL A 64 -11.53 6.14 -0.42
C VAL A 64 -10.30 5.26 -0.19
N LEU A 65 -10.05 4.85 1.05
CA LEU A 65 -8.90 4.01 1.40
C LEU A 65 -8.95 2.65 0.71
N LEU A 66 -10.13 2.02 0.64
CA LEU A 66 -10.32 0.75 -0.06
C LEU A 66 -10.10 0.89 -1.57
N ALA A 67 -10.68 1.91 -2.20
CA ALA A 67 -10.50 2.17 -3.62
C ALA A 67 -9.02 2.47 -3.95
N ALA A 68 -8.35 3.26 -3.10
CA ALA A 68 -6.93 3.58 -3.22
C ALA A 68 -6.06 2.32 -3.07
N ALA A 69 -6.39 1.44 -2.12
CA ALA A 69 -5.69 0.18 -1.91
C ALA A 69 -5.82 -0.76 -3.13
N ARG A 70 -7.02 -0.84 -3.74
CA ARG A 70 -7.25 -1.64 -4.96
C ARG A 70 -6.45 -1.10 -6.13
N LEU A 71 -6.52 0.21 -6.40
CA LEU A 71 -5.75 0.84 -7.46
C LEU A 71 -4.24 0.67 -7.23
N ALA A 72 -3.75 0.91 -6.01
CA ALA A 72 -2.33 0.74 -5.70
C ALA A 72 -1.86 -0.71 -5.89
N THR A 73 -2.68 -1.69 -5.51
CA THR A 73 -2.36 -3.11 -5.70
C THR A 73 -2.33 -3.47 -7.17
N TRP A 74 -3.27 -2.95 -7.95
CA TRP A 74 -3.32 -3.15 -9.39
C TRP A 74 -2.11 -2.51 -10.09
N MET A 75 -1.78 -1.26 -9.76
CA MET A 75 -0.61 -0.55 -10.32
C MET A 75 0.70 -1.28 -10.03
N ARG A 76 0.87 -1.80 -8.79
CA ARG A 76 2.03 -2.63 -8.43
C ARG A 76 2.10 -3.91 -9.27
N ALA A 77 0.97 -4.58 -9.47
CA ALA A 77 0.91 -5.82 -10.26
C ALA A 77 1.29 -5.60 -11.74
N HIS A 78 1.10 -4.38 -12.26
CA HIS A 78 1.41 -4.00 -13.64
C HIS A 78 2.74 -3.22 -13.75
N GLY A 79 3.62 -3.31 -12.75
CA GLY A 79 4.97 -2.74 -12.81
C GLY A 79 5.09 -1.25 -12.44
N HIS A 80 3.98 -0.57 -12.12
CA HIS A 80 3.97 0.83 -11.72
C HIS A 80 4.14 1.00 -10.19
N GLU A 81 5.29 0.57 -9.68
CA GLU A 81 5.57 0.59 -8.23
C GLU A 81 5.63 2.02 -7.66
N ASP A 82 6.15 2.98 -8.42
CA ASP A 82 6.24 4.38 -7.98
C ASP A 82 4.83 4.97 -7.77
N VAL A 83 3.93 4.74 -8.73
CA VAL A 83 2.53 5.16 -8.62
C VAL A 83 1.83 4.45 -7.46
N SER A 84 2.06 3.14 -7.31
CA SER A 84 1.53 2.37 -6.18
C SER A 84 1.96 2.96 -4.84
N ARG A 85 3.23 3.32 -4.71
CA ARG A 85 3.80 3.94 -3.52
C ARG A 85 3.22 5.32 -3.27
N GLU A 86 3.07 6.15 -4.30
CA GLU A 86 2.43 7.46 -4.18
C GLU A 86 0.99 7.35 -3.68
N ILE A 87 0.18 6.46 -4.26
CA ILE A 87 -1.22 6.25 -3.83
C ILE A 87 -1.26 5.81 -2.37
N ARG A 88 -0.40 4.86 -1.95
CA ARG A 88 -0.35 4.39 -0.56
C ARG A 88 0.09 5.48 0.41
N ASN A 89 1.07 6.29 0.03
CA ASN A 89 1.55 7.41 0.84
C ASN A 89 0.47 8.48 0.99
N ALA A 90 -0.26 8.79 -0.08
CA ALA A 90 -1.39 9.73 -0.04
C ALA A 90 -2.53 9.20 0.84
N ALA A 91 -2.89 7.92 0.71
CA ALA A 91 -3.88 7.26 1.54
C ALA A 91 -3.47 7.22 3.03
N ALA A 92 -2.18 6.97 3.33
CA ALA A 92 -1.68 6.97 4.70
C ALA A 92 -1.79 8.35 5.38
N ARG A 93 -1.65 9.44 4.61
CA ARG A 93 -1.83 10.81 5.13
C ARG A 93 -3.26 11.08 5.60
N MET A 94 -4.24 10.37 5.07
CA MET A 94 -5.65 10.57 5.43
C MET A 94 -5.95 10.28 6.91
N ALA A 95 -5.15 9.46 7.58
CA ALA A 95 -5.30 9.17 9.00
C ALA A 95 -4.88 10.33 9.92
N GLY A 96 -3.99 11.22 9.45
CA GLY A 96 -3.52 12.38 10.22
C GLY A 96 -4.11 13.70 9.73
N ASN A 97 -4.16 13.90 8.42
CA ASN A 97 -4.77 15.06 7.77
C ASN A 97 -5.52 14.59 6.53
N GLU A 98 -6.82 14.37 6.72
CA GLU A 98 -7.72 13.90 5.68
C GLU A 98 -7.76 14.81 4.44
N PRO A 99 -7.96 16.15 4.55
CA PRO A 99 -7.87 17.06 3.42
C PRO A 99 -6.58 16.92 2.60
N ALA A 100 -5.43 16.91 3.28
CA ALA A 100 -4.13 16.81 2.61
C ALA A 100 -3.95 15.47 1.88
N GLY A 101 -4.45 14.37 2.45
CA GLY A 101 -4.45 13.06 1.82
C GLY A 101 -5.33 13.00 0.57
N LEU A 102 -6.52 13.61 0.62
CA LEU A 102 -7.44 13.69 -0.51
C LEU A 102 -6.87 14.54 -1.66
N TYR A 103 -6.24 15.68 -1.37
CA TYR A 103 -5.55 16.47 -2.39
C TYR A 103 -4.39 15.71 -3.04
N ALA A 104 -3.58 15.02 -2.23
CA ALA A 104 -2.51 14.19 -2.75
C ALA A 104 -3.05 13.10 -3.70
N LEU A 105 -4.12 12.39 -3.33
CA LEU A 105 -4.78 11.40 -4.20
C LEU A 105 -5.27 12.01 -5.51
N GLN A 106 -5.87 13.20 -5.46
CA GLN A 106 -6.32 13.90 -6.67
C GLN A 106 -5.16 14.24 -7.62
N THR A 107 -4.02 14.69 -7.09
CA THR A 107 -2.83 14.98 -7.92
C THR A 107 -2.25 13.72 -8.56
N THR A 108 -2.21 12.60 -7.82
CA THR A 108 -1.73 11.32 -8.36
C THR A 108 -2.70 10.78 -9.43
N LEU A 109 -4.03 10.87 -9.21
CA LEU A 109 -5.02 10.47 -10.22
C LEU A 109 -4.89 11.24 -11.54
N ARG A 110 -4.59 12.55 -11.48
CA ARG A 110 -4.35 13.36 -12.70
C ARG A 110 -3.14 12.87 -13.48
N ARG A 111 -2.10 12.36 -12.81
CA ARG A 111 -0.90 11.78 -13.44
C ARG A 111 -1.17 10.41 -14.05
N ILE A 112 -1.98 9.58 -13.39
CA ILE A 112 -2.32 8.22 -13.87
C ILE A 112 -3.09 8.25 -15.20
N ARG A 113 -3.86 9.32 -15.47
CA ARG A 113 -4.59 9.48 -16.74
C ARG A 113 -3.71 9.34 -18.00
N ILE A 114 -2.39 9.50 -17.86
CA ILE A 114 -1.42 9.47 -18.97
C ILE A 114 -0.78 8.07 -19.13
N VAL A 115 -1.03 7.13 -18.20
CA VAL A 115 -0.50 5.78 -18.28
C VAL A 115 -1.27 5.00 -19.34
N ASN A 116 -0.64 4.79 -20.49
CA ASN A 116 -1.20 4.01 -21.59
C ASN A 116 -0.74 2.56 -21.48
N ILE A 117 -1.68 1.64 -21.33
CA ILE A 117 -1.39 0.20 -21.27
C ILE A 117 -1.75 -0.41 -22.61
N SER A 118 -0.83 -1.21 -23.15
CA SER A 118 -0.95 -1.79 -24.50
C SER A 118 -2.12 -2.76 -24.65
N ASP A 119 -2.54 -3.39 -23.55
CA ASP A 119 -3.69 -4.30 -23.50
C ASP A 119 -4.98 -3.51 -23.21
N SER A 120 -5.95 -3.60 -24.13
CA SER A 120 -7.24 -2.90 -24.04
C SER A 120 -8.06 -3.36 -22.82
N ALA A 121 -8.03 -4.65 -22.46
CA ALA A 121 -8.76 -5.17 -21.31
C ALA A 121 -8.16 -4.65 -19.99
N ALA A 122 -6.83 -4.64 -19.87
CA ALA A 122 -6.15 -4.03 -18.74
C ALA A 122 -6.41 -2.52 -18.65
N GLN A 123 -6.47 -1.83 -19.79
CA GLN A 123 -6.76 -0.40 -19.86
C GLN A 123 -8.20 -0.08 -19.38
N GLU A 124 -9.20 -0.86 -19.78
CA GLU A 124 -10.57 -0.73 -19.28
C GLU A 124 -10.64 -0.96 -17.76
N ARG A 125 -9.92 -1.98 -17.26
CA ARG A 125 -9.88 -2.27 -15.83
C ARG A 125 -9.23 -1.13 -15.04
N LEU A 126 -8.15 -0.54 -15.57
CA LEU A 126 -7.51 0.64 -14.98
C LEU A 126 -8.47 1.81 -14.92
N GLN A 127 -9.18 2.11 -16.02
CA GLN A 127 -10.16 3.20 -16.06
C GLN A 127 -11.28 3.00 -15.03
N ALA A 128 -11.77 1.76 -14.86
CA ALA A 128 -12.77 1.45 -13.85
C ALA A 128 -12.25 1.71 -12.42
N LEU A 129 -11.02 1.30 -12.11
CA LEU A 129 -10.40 1.51 -10.79
C LEU A 129 -10.11 3.00 -10.51
N VAL A 130 -9.65 3.72 -11.54
CA VAL A 130 -9.44 5.17 -11.48
C VAL A 130 -10.77 5.90 -11.28
N GLY A 131 -11.82 5.48 -12.00
CA GLY A 131 -13.18 6.00 -11.85
C GLY A 131 -13.73 5.79 -10.45
N GLU A 132 -13.61 4.57 -9.91
CA GLU A 132 -14.04 4.24 -8.55
C GLU A 132 -13.35 5.13 -7.50
N LEU A 133 -12.02 5.26 -7.58
CA LEU A 133 -11.27 6.11 -6.66
C LEU A 133 -11.64 7.58 -6.81
N ARG A 134 -11.84 8.06 -8.04
CA ARG A 134 -12.21 9.45 -8.32
C ARG A 134 -13.56 9.80 -7.72
N THR A 135 -14.56 8.96 -7.89
CA THR A 135 -15.90 9.14 -7.30
C THR A 135 -15.81 9.13 -5.78
N ALA A 136 -15.11 8.18 -5.18
CA ALA A 136 -14.95 8.11 -3.73
C ALA A 136 -14.24 9.35 -3.15
N VAL A 137 -13.21 9.84 -3.82
CA VAL A 137 -12.49 11.07 -3.44
C VAL A 137 -13.40 12.29 -3.56
N GLN A 138 -14.13 12.44 -4.67
CA GLN A 138 -15.05 13.55 -4.89
C GLN A 138 -16.17 13.59 -3.84
N ASP A 139 -16.81 12.45 -3.59
CA ASP A 139 -17.85 12.30 -2.57
C ASP A 139 -17.38 12.70 -1.16
N ARG A 140 -16.09 12.50 -0.87
CA ARG A 140 -15.49 12.86 0.41
C ARG A 140 -15.08 14.33 0.47
N PHE A 141 -14.58 14.89 -0.64
CA PHE A 141 -14.33 16.33 -0.76
C PHE A 141 -15.60 17.14 -0.53
N GLU A 142 -16.72 16.72 -1.14
CA GLU A 142 -18.03 17.37 -0.96
C GLU A 142 -18.48 17.36 0.49
N GLN A 143 -18.28 16.25 1.21
CA GLN A 143 -18.64 16.15 2.63
C GLN A 143 -17.79 16.99 3.56
N LEU A 144 -16.53 17.18 3.22
CA LEU A 144 -15.62 17.99 4.02
C LEU A 144 -15.75 19.48 3.70
N GLU A 145 -16.68 19.85 2.80
CA GLU A 145 -16.83 21.20 2.26
C GLU A 145 -15.51 21.77 1.70
N LEU A 146 -14.56 20.89 1.36
CA LEU A 146 -13.22 21.24 0.87
C LEU A 146 -13.24 21.68 -0.59
N LEU A 147 -14.38 22.18 -1.07
CA LEU A 147 -14.47 22.86 -2.33
C LEU A 147 -13.80 24.23 -2.19
N PRO A 148 -12.89 24.56 -3.12
CA PRO A 148 -13.25 25.53 -4.11
C PRO A 148 -13.73 24.77 -5.36
N PHE A 149 -14.46 25.42 -6.24
CA PHE A 149 -14.89 24.89 -7.56
C PHE A 149 -16.23 24.14 -7.61
N ARG A 150 -17.30 24.88 -7.34
CA ARG A 150 -18.39 24.95 -8.32
C ARG A 150 -17.81 25.66 -9.56
N ARG A 151 -17.53 24.93 -10.64
CA ARG A 151 -17.45 25.56 -11.97
C ARG A 151 -18.85 25.46 -12.57
N SER A 152 -19.47 26.61 -12.74
CA SER A 152 -20.53 26.85 -13.74
C SER A 152 -20.04 26.44 -15.13
#